data_AF-A0A9E5TS29-F1
#
_entry.id   AF-A0A9E5TS29-F1
#
_cell.length_a   1.000
_cell.length_b   1.000
_cell.length_c   1.000
_cell.angle_alpha   90.00
_cell.angle_beta   90.00
_cell.angle_gamma   90.00
#
_symmetry.space_group_name_H-M   'P 1'
#
loop_
_entity.id
_entity.type
_entity.pdbx_description
1 polymer ?
#
loop_
_entity_poly.entity_id
_entity_poly.type
_entity_poly.pdbx_seq_one_letter_code
_entity_poly.pdbx_strand_id
1 'polypeptide(L)' 'MPTIGTVTAFICSTDLSGEMVHWITKAIFEDLSELVKIKKKAVANVTLKNALRGCKITIHPGAKRCYD' A
#
# COMPACT_ATOMS: atom_id res chain seq x y z
N MET A 1 -11.59 -25.78 3.76
CA MET A 1 -11.16 -26.09 2.38
C MET A 1 -10.10 -25.09 1.96
N PRO A 2 -8.91 -25.53 1.51
CA PRO A 2 -7.91 -24.61 0.97
C PRO A 2 -8.40 -24.04 -0.38
N THR A 3 -8.16 -22.75 -0.60
CA THR A 3 -8.52 -22.03 -1.84
C THR A 3 -7.41 -21.05 -2.23
N ILE A 4 -7.44 -20.55 -3.46
CA ILE A 4 -6.48 -19.55 -3.95
C ILE A 4 -6.88 -18.15 -3.45
N GLY A 5 -5.88 -17.31 -3.20
CA GLY A 5 -6.06 -15.91 -2.81
C GLY A 5 -5.23 -14.98 -3.69
N THR A 6 -5.74 -13.76 -3.88
CA THR A 6 -5.02 -12.69 -4.58
C THR A 6 -4.63 -11.58 -3.60
N VAL A 7 -3.67 -10.74 -3.99
CA VAL A 7 -3.20 -9.62 -3.17
C VAL A 7 -4.02 -8.37 -3.50
N THR A 8 -4.40 -7.61 -2.48
CA THR A 8 -5.02 -6.30 -2.68
C THR A 8 -3.92 -5.25 -2.83
N ALA A 9 -3.98 -4.45 -3.90
CA ALA A 9 -3.03 -3.38 -4.17
C ALA A 9 -3.76 -2.04 -4.28
N PHE A 10 -3.10 -0.96 -3.85
CA PHE A 10 -3.52 0.40 -4.12
C PHE A 10 -2.69 0.93 -5.29
N ILE A 11 -3.36 1.22 -6.40
CA ILE A 11 -2.73 1.53 -7.69
C ILE A 11 -3.10 2.96 -8.08
N CYS A 12 -2.16 3.68 -8.67
CA CYS A 12 -2.34 5.05 -9.14
C CYS A 12 -1.82 5.21 -10.58
N SER A 13 -2.23 6.30 -11.25
CA SER A 13 -1.67 6.65 -12.56
C SER A 13 -0.19 7.04 -12.44
N THR A 14 0.57 6.82 -13.51
CA THR A 14 1.97 7.26 -13.67
C THR A 14 2.10 8.77 -13.85
N ASP A 15 1.01 9.46 -14.23
CA ASP A 15 1.02 10.91 -14.48
C ASP A 15 0.87 11.75 -13.21
N LEU A 16 0.66 11.10 -12.06
CA LEU A 16 0.54 11.79 -10.78
C LEU A 16 1.89 12.31 -10.31
N SER A 17 1.90 13.49 -9.69
CA SER A 17 3.14 14.05 -9.18
C SER A 17 3.75 13.17 -8.10
N GLY A 18 5.08 13.01 -8.13
CA GLY A 18 5.82 12.23 -7.13
C GLY A 18 5.57 12.70 -5.71
N GLU A 19 5.43 14.01 -5.49
CA GLU A 19 5.09 14.55 -4.19
C GLU A 19 3.69 14.13 -3.73
N MET A 20 2.66 14.30 -4.58
CA MET A 20 1.30 13.94 -4.19
C MET A 20 1.20 12.47 -3.80
N VAL A 21 1.82 11.57 -4.57
CA VAL A 21 1.83 10.14 -4.25
C VAL A 21 2.58 9.85 -2.96
N HIS A 22 3.67 10.58 -2.67
CA HIS A 22 4.37 10.46 -1.40
C HIS A 22 3.48 10.85 -0.21
N TRP A 23 2.82 12.01 -0.27
CA TRP A 23 1.92 12.48 0.78
C TRP A 23 0.76 11.51 1.02
N ILE A 24 0.15 10.99 -0.04
CA ILE A 24 -0.92 9.98 0.06
C ILE A 24 -0.40 8.70 0.73
N THR A 25 0.74 8.19 0.27
CA THR A 25 1.32 6.95 0.80
C THR A 25 1.64 7.12 2.28
N LYS A 26 2.27 8.23 2.65
CA LYS A 26 2.61 8.57 4.04
C LYS A 26 1.36 8.65 4.93
N ALA A 27 0.33 9.38 4.51
CA ALA A 27 -0.92 9.50 5.28
C ALA A 27 -1.58 8.13 5.54
N ILE A 28 -1.58 7.23 4.54
CA ILE A 28 -2.14 5.87 4.70
C ILE A 28 -1.36 5.06 5.75
N PHE A 29 -0.03 5.17 5.79
CA PHE A 29 0.78 4.43 6.76
C PHE A 29 0.77 5.05 8.16
N GLU A 30 0.68 6.38 8.27
CA GLU A 30 0.53 7.08 9.55
C GLU A 30 -0.82 6.77 10.21
N ASP A 31 -1.90 6.77 9.42
CA ASP A 31 -3.26 6.45 9.88
C ASP A 31 -3.68 5.00 9.58
N LEU A 32 -2.73 4.08 9.41
CA LEU A 32 -3.02 2.68 9.06
C LEU A 32 -3.98 2.03 10.07
N SER A 33 -3.93 2.46 11.34
CA SER A 33 -4.80 1.97 12.40
C SER A 33 -6.29 2.23 12.12
N GLU A 34 -6.65 3.36 11.51
CA GLU A 34 -8.02 3.65 11.06
C GLU A 34 -8.43 2.72 9.91
N LEU A 35 -7.51 2.47 8.97
CA LEU A 35 -7.76 1.55 7.85
C LEU A 35 -7.96 0.10 8.32
N VAL A 36 -7.27 -0.31 9.39
CA VAL A 36 -7.46 -1.62 10.04
C VAL A 36 -8.85 -1.76 10.68
N LYS A 37 -9.43 -0.67 11.22
CA LYS A 37 -10.80 -0.72 11.77
C LYS A 37 -11.83 -1.05 10.70
N ILE A 38 -11.64 -0.51 9.49
CA ILE A 38 -12.55 -0.73 8.35
C ILE A 38 -12.37 -2.11 7.73
N LYS A 39 -11.11 -2.54 7.51
CA LYS A 39 -10.80 -3.82 6.83
C LYS A 39 -9.80 -4.68 7.61
N LYS A 40 -10.18 -5.04 8.84
CA LYS A 40 -9.33 -5.81 9.78
C LYS A 40 -8.67 -7.04 9.16
N LYS A 41 -9.42 -7.89 8.45
CA LYS A 41 -8.89 -9.15 7.88
C LYS A 41 -7.82 -8.94 6.80
N ALA A 42 -7.89 -7.86 6.02
CA ALA A 42 -6.99 -7.61 4.90
C ALA A 42 -5.79 -6.73 5.30
N VAL A 43 -6.00 -5.81 6.24
CA VAL A 43 -5.03 -4.74 6.54
C VAL A 43 -4.29 -4.96 7.86
N ALA A 44 -4.78 -5.83 8.76
CA ALA A 44 -4.15 -6.02 10.08
C ALA A 44 -2.68 -6.49 10.04
N ASN A 45 -2.27 -7.14 8.95
CA ASN A 45 -0.88 -7.63 8.78
C ASN A 45 -0.04 -6.74 7.86
N VAL A 46 -0.60 -5.61 7.39
CA VAL A 46 0.11 -4.67 6.52
C VAL A 46 1.09 -3.87 7.37
N THR A 47 2.34 -3.83 6.91
CA THR A 47 3.44 -3.05 7.49
C THR A 47 4.30 -2.53 6.35
N LEU A 48 5.10 -1.49 6.57
CA LEU A 48 6.03 -0.97 5.55
C LEU A 48 6.93 -2.07 4.96
N LYS A 49 7.43 -2.98 5.81
CA LYS A 49 8.28 -4.12 5.41
C LYS A 49 7.58 -5.11 4.47
N ASN A 50 6.28 -5.33 4.67
CA ASN A 50 5.52 -6.31 3.89
C ASN A 50 4.64 -5.66 2.81
N ALA A 51 4.58 -4.33 2.72
CA ALA A 51 3.70 -3.61 1.81
C ALA A 51 3.98 -3.90 0.33
N LEU A 52 5.24 -4.16 -0.02
CA LEU A 52 5.65 -4.48 -1.39
C LEU A 52 5.51 -5.97 -1.74
N ARG A 53 5.13 -6.82 -0.77
CA ARG A 53 5.06 -8.27 -0.97
C ARG A 53 3.92 -8.62 -1.92
N GLY A 54 4.28 -9.14 -3.09
CA GLY A 54 3.32 -9.51 -4.13
C GLY A 54 2.98 -8.37 -5.10
N CYS A 55 3.65 -7.22 -5.01
CA CYS A 55 3.59 -6.20 -6.03
C CYS A 55 4.23 -6.74 -7.33
N LYS A 56 3.47 -6.79 -8.41
CA LYS A 56 3.93 -7.29 -9.73
C LYS A 56 4.10 -6.17 -10.77
N ILE A 57 3.94 -4.92 -10.34
CA ILE A 57 4.04 -3.73 -11.18
C ILE A 57 5.09 -2.79 -10.61
N THR A 58 5.59 -1.87 -11.44
CA THR A 58 6.58 -0.88 -11.03
C THR A 58 6.02 0.04 -9.96
N ILE A 59 6.80 0.30 -8.91
CA ILE A 59 6.42 1.20 -7.82
C ILE A 59 6.56 2.64 -8.28
N HIS A 60 5.55 3.47 -8.01
CA HIS A 60 5.60 4.90 -8.29
C HIS A 60 6.76 5.56 -7.50
N PRO A 61 7.58 6.46 -8.10
CA PRO A 61 8.73 7.05 -7.42
C PRO A 61 8.36 7.78 -6.13
N GLY A 62 7.17 8.40 -6.08
CA GLY A 62 6.63 9.02 -4.86
C GLY A 62 6.35 8.03 -3.73
N ALA A 63 5.79 6.86 -4.04
CA ALA A 63 5.51 5.82 -3.06
C ALA A 63 6.80 5.14 -2.59
N LYS A 64 7.78 4.97 -3.49
CA LYS A 64 9.08 4.37 -3.19
C LYS A 64 9.79 5.08 -2.02
N ARG A 65 9.70 6.42 -1.97
CA ARG A 65 10.23 7.25 -0.88
C ARG A 65 9.67 6.94 0.51
N CYS A 66 8.53 6.27 0.63
CA CYS A 66 7.97 5.85 1.91
C CYS A 66 8.47 4.46 2.35
N TYR A 67 9.07 3.68 1.42
CA TYR A 67 9.50 2.31 1.65
C TYR A 67 11.02 2.15 1.70
N ASP A 68 11.77 3.03 1.04
CA ASP A 68 13.22 3.22 1.19
C ASP A 68 13.55 3.92 2.53
#